data_AF-A0A6J6LWW2-F1
#
_entry.id   AF-A0A6J6LWW2-F1
#
_cell.length_a   1.000
_cell.length_b   1.000
_cell.length_c   1.000
_cell.angle_alpha   90.00
_cell.angle_beta   90.00
_cell.angle_gamma   90.00
#
_symmetry.space_group_name_H-M   'P 1'
#
loop_
_entity.id
_entity.type
_entity.pdbx_description
1 polymer ?
#
loop_
_entity_poly.entity_id
_entity_poly.type
_entity_poly.pdbx_seq_one_letter_code
_entity_poly.pdbx_strand_id
1 'polypeptide(L)' 'MFGKKAPVTGADANNAGDFELEQYIHLRMLNDGFLITPFHNMALMCPDTTAADVDAHTKAFHSMCAELVQ' A
#
# COMPACT_ATOMS: atom_id res chain seq x y z
N MET A 1 -8.20 0.23 -1.64
CA MET A 1 -9.30 1.22 -1.53
C MET A 1 -8.91 2.50 -2.25
N PHE A 2 -9.52 2.77 -3.41
CA PHE A 2 -9.17 3.88 -4.30
C PHE A 2 -10.41 4.69 -4.74
N GLY A 3 -11.44 4.73 -3.89
CA GLY A 3 -12.68 5.45 -4.16
C GLY A 3 -12.62 6.95 -3.83
N LYS A 4 -13.44 7.75 -4.53
CA LYS A 4 -13.57 9.21 -4.30
C LYS A 4 -14.11 9.59 -2.92
N LYS A 5 -14.73 8.64 -2.21
CA LYS A 5 -15.32 8.83 -0.88
C LYS A 5 -14.79 7.74 0.05
N ALA A 6 -14.57 8.10 1.31
CA ALA A 6 -14.22 7.12 2.33
C ALA A 6 -15.37 6.11 2.50
N PRO A 7 -15.07 4.79 2.55
CA PRO A 7 -16.09 3.78 2.80
C PRO A 7 -16.60 3.86 4.24
N VAL A 8 -17.87 3.50 4.45
CA VAL A 8 -18.50 3.47 5.78
C VAL A 8 -18.59 2.03 6.29
N THR A 9 -18.78 1.07 5.39
CA THR A 9 -18.88 -0.35 5.71
C THR A 9 -17.72 -1.16 5.12
N GLY A 10 -17.52 -2.37 5.62
CA GLY A 10 -16.54 -3.30 5.04
C GLY A 10 -16.86 -3.69 3.58
N ALA A 11 -18.15 -3.75 3.22
CA ALA A 11 -18.57 -4.00 1.84
C ALA A 11 -18.18 -2.83 0.92
N ASP A 12 -18.33 -1.59 1.37
CA ASP A 12 -17.90 -0.40 0.62
C ASP A 12 -16.38 -0.42 0.40
N ALA A 13 -15.61 -0.80 1.42
CA ALA A 13 -14.17 -0.92 1.33
C ALA A 13 -13.73 -1.97 0.31
N ASN A 14 -14.36 -3.14 0.34
CA ASN A 14 -14.11 -4.22 -0.63
C ASN A 14 -14.46 -3.78 -2.07
N ASN A 15 -15.58 -3.09 -2.25
CA ASN A 15 -16.02 -2.60 -3.57
C ASN A 15 -15.20 -1.41 -4.07
N ALA A 16 -14.48 -0.72 -3.19
CA ALA A 16 -13.56 0.37 -3.54
C ALA A 16 -12.15 -0.14 -3.89
N GLY A 17 -11.93 -1.46 -3.97
CA GLY A 17 -10.68 -2.04 -4.44
C GLY A 17 -10.45 -1.76 -5.92
N ASP A 18 -9.17 -1.63 -6.29
CA ASP A 18 -8.74 -1.60 -7.69
C ASP A 18 -7.70 -2.72 -7.84
N PHE A 19 -8.13 -3.83 -8.44
CA PHE A 19 -7.34 -5.07 -8.43
C PHE A 19 -5.99 -4.89 -9.14
N GLU A 20 -5.97 -4.21 -10.28
CA GLU A 20 -4.73 -4.02 -11.06
C GLU A 20 -3.76 -3.11 -10.33
N LEU A 21 -4.26 -2.00 -9.77
CA LEU A 21 -3.44 -1.09 -8.97
C LEU A 21 -2.90 -1.77 -7.70
N GLU A 22 -3.71 -2.61 -7.04
CA GLU A 22 -3.26 -3.38 -5.87
C GLU A 22 -2.13 -4.34 -6.23
N GLN A 23 -2.25 -5.10 -7.32
CA GLN A 23 -1.18 -5.99 -7.78
C GLN A 23 0.10 -5.22 -8.11
N TYR A 24 -0.02 -4.07 -8.78
CA TYR A 24 1.13 -3.21 -9.06
C TYR A 24 1.83 -2.75 -7.78
N ILE A 25 1.08 -2.23 -6.80
CA ILE A 25 1.64 -1.75 -5.52
C ILE A 25 2.38 -2.88 -4.82
N HIS A 26 1.77 -4.05 -4.69
CA HIS A 26 2.40 -5.19 -4.01
C HIS A 26 3.69 -5.64 -4.69
N LEU A 27 3.68 -5.77 -6.02
CA LEU A 27 4.86 -6.22 -6.77
C LEU A 27 5.96 -5.17 -6.77
N ARG A 28 5.60 -3.89 -6.92
CA ARG A 28 6.56 -2.79 -6.92
C ARG A 28 7.22 -2.62 -5.56
N MET A 29 6.43 -2.58 -4.48
CA MET A 29 6.98 -2.48 -3.13
C MET A 29 7.85 -3.70 -2.77
N LEU A 30 7.49 -4.89 -3.26
CA LEU A 30 8.33 -6.08 -3.11
C LEU A 30 9.69 -5.92 -3.78
N ASN A 31 9.75 -5.34 -4.99
CA ASN A 31 11.01 -5.05 -5.67
C ASN A 31 11.88 -4.03 -4.91
N ASP A 32 11.25 -3.13 -4.14
CA ASP A 32 11.93 -2.16 -3.28
C ASP A 32 12.22 -2.72 -1.86
N GLY A 33 11.96 -4.01 -1.62
CA GLY A 33 12.31 -4.72 -0.39
C GLY A 33 11.21 -4.78 0.68
N PHE A 34 9.98 -4.37 0.36
CA PHE A 34 8.85 -4.37 1.30
C PHE A 34 7.82 -5.44 0.95
N LEU A 35 7.67 -6.42 1.83
CA LEU A 35 6.61 -7.43 1.72
C LEU A 35 5.32 -6.89 2.34
N ILE A 36 4.32 -6.65 1.51
CA ILE A 36 2.97 -6.22 1.93
C ILE A 36 1.99 -7.35 1.59
N THR A 37 1.09 -7.69 2.51
CA THR A 37 0.10 -8.76 2.28
C THR A 37 -0.79 -8.42 1.08
N PRO A 38 -1.02 -9.33 0.13
CA PRO A 38 -1.66 -9.03 -1.15
C PRO A 38 -3.20 -8.90 -1.09
N PHE A 39 -3.73 -8.62 0.10
CA PHE A 39 -5.17 -8.49 0.36
C PHE A 39 -5.51 -7.12 0.98
N HIS A 40 -4.50 -6.36 1.41
CA HIS A 40 -4.67 -5.06 2.04
C HIS A 40 -3.46 -4.17 1.73
N ASN A 41 -3.68 -2.89 1.49
CA ASN A 41 -2.62 -1.86 1.44
C ASN A 41 -2.36 -1.28 2.83
N MET A 42 -2.18 -2.17 3.82
CA MET A 42 -1.88 -1.85 5.20
C MET A 42 -0.52 -2.46 5.57
N ALA A 43 0.24 -1.76 6.40
CA ALA A 43 1.41 -2.31 7.06
C ALA A 43 1.15 -2.37 8.58
N LEU A 44 1.52 -3.49 9.20
CA LEU A 44 1.49 -3.70 10.65
C LEU A 44 2.94 -3.77 11.15
N MET A 45 3.23 -3.03 12.22
CA MET A 45 4.56 -3.00 12.83
C MET A 45 4.63 -4.03 13.94
N CYS A 46 5.73 -4.77 14.03
CA CYS A 46 6.05 -5.65 15.16
C CYS A 46 7.03 -4.96 16.12
N PRO A 47 7.31 -5.53 17.31
CA PRO A 47 8.27 -4.94 18.26
C PRO A 47 9.68 -4.71 17.71
N ASP A 48 10.09 -5.46 16.68
CA ASP A 48 11.40 -5.32 16.03
C ASP A 48 11.42 -4.25 14.93
N THR A 49 10.25 -3.73 14.52
CA THR A 49 10.20 -2.70 13.48
C THR A 49 10.74 -1.37 14.00
N THR A 50 11.69 -0.79 13.27
CA THR A 50 12.33 0.48 13.64
C THR A 50 11.69 1.67 12.92
N ALA A 51 11.94 2.88 13.42
CA ALA A 51 11.54 4.10 12.72
C ALA A 51 12.19 4.21 11.32
N ALA A 52 13.42 3.72 11.17
CA ALA A 52 14.12 3.71 9.89
C ALA A 52 13.44 2.81 8.85
N ASP A 53 12.86 1.68 9.27
CA ASP A 53 12.08 0.80 8.39
C ASP A 53 10.82 1.50 7.88
N VAL A 54 10.14 2.24 8.78
CA VAL A 54 8.93 3.04 8.44
C VAL A 54 9.28 4.17 7.47
N ASP A 55 10.38 4.88 7.71
CA ASP A 55 10.85 5.95 6.83
C ASP A 55 11.25 5.42 5.45
N ALA A 56 11.95 4.28 5.41
CA ALA A 56 12.33 3.63 4.16
C ALA A 56 11.10 3.17 3.36
N HIS A 57 10.12 2.55 4.02
CA HIS A 57 8.82 2.20 3.41
C HIS A 57 8.15 3.43 2.82
N THR A 58 8.06 4.52 3.59
CA THR A 58 7.39 5.76 3.19
C THR A 58 8.06 6.38 1.97
N LYS A 59 9.40 6.35 1.91
CA LYS A 59 10.18 6.83 0.75
C LYS A 59 9.94 5.98 -0.50
N ALA A 60 9.95 4.65 -0.38
CA ALA A 60 9.67 3.74 -1.49
C ALA A 60 8.25 3.95 -2.02
N PHE A 61 7.26 3.99 -1.13
CA PHE A 61 5.86 4.22 -1.47
C PHE A 61 5.65 5.57 -2.19
N HIS A 62 6.27 6.65 -1.71
CA HIS A 62 6.19 7.95 -2.36
C HIS A 62 6.81 7.93 -3.77
N SER A 63 7.92 7.22 -3.96
CA SER A 63 8.59 7.09 -5.26
C SER A 63 7.70 6.32 -6.25
N MET A 64 7.10 5.22 -5.81
CA MET A 64 6.10 4.46 -6.58
C MET A 64 4.91 5.35 -6.97
N CYS A 65 4.32 6.09 -6.03
CA CYS A 65 3.19 6.99 -6.32
C CYS A 65 3.55 8.04 -7.37
N ALA A 66 4.75 8.62 -7.30
CA ALA A 66 5.22 9.63 -8.25
C ALA A 66 5.32 9.09 -9.68
N GLU A 67 5.59 7.81 -9.87
CA GLU A 67 5.63 7.17 -11.20
C GLU A 67 4.23 6.92 -11.79
N LEU A 68 3.18 6.80 -10.96
CA LEU A 68 1.81 6.54 -11.40
C LEU A 68 1.05 7.79 -11.86
N VAL A 69 1.54 8.98 -11.48
CA VAL A 69 0.82 10.26 -11.69
C VAL A 69 1.56 11.22 -12.64
N GLN A 70 2.58 10.72 -13.34
CA GLN A 70 3.26 11.45 -14.42
C GLN A 70 2.41 11.54 -15.68
#